data_AF-A0A1A0TNP6-F1
#
_entry.id   AF-A0A1A0TNP6-F1
#
_cell.length_a   1.000
_cell.length_b   1.000
_cell.length_c   1.000
_cell.angle_alpha   90.00
_cell.angle_beta   90.00
_cell.angle_gamma   90.00
#
_symmetry.space_group_name_H-M   'P 1'
#
loop_
_entity.id
_entity.type
_entity.pdbx_description
1 polymer ?
#
loop_
_entity_poly.entity_id
_entity_poly.type
_entity_poly.pdbx_seq_one_letter_code
_entity_poly.pdbx_strand_id
1 'polypeptide(L)'
;MAASRPNLLQYIAYSYGRRLPASMRDWVAHDLAGPGAVRRHMIRMAIPPLFILGPFWLLPASLYVHLEMTVPIYTWAILMAIALNKVWRRHRLAQHGLDPNLVDVLKRQKDAHIHEDYARRYGPRPEEARWQANSSPF
;
A
#
# COMPACT_ATOMS: atom_id res chain seq x y z
N MET A 1 18.96 18.29 14.84
CA MET A 1 18.32 18.00 13.54
C MET A 1 17.44 16.78 13.71
N ALA A 2 16.12 16.91 13.63
CA ALA A 2 15.24 15.76 13.76
C ALA A 2 15.52 14.78 12.61
N ALA A 3 15.83 13.52 12.91
CA ALA A 3 16.11 12.53 11.88
C ALA A 3 14.89 12.39 10.95
N SER A 4 15.07 12.64 9.66
CA SER A 4 14.02 12.52 8.63
C SER A 4 13.66 11.06 8.31
N ARG A 5 14.16 10.08 9.08
CA ARG A 5 13.92 8.64 8.89
C ARG A 5 13.55 8.00 10.23
N PRO A 6 12.58 7.06 10.25
CA PRO A 6 12.22 6.34 11.46
C PRO A 6 13.31 5.34 11.86
N ASN A 7 13.48 5.12 13.17
CA ASN A 7 14.28 4.01 13.69
C ASN A 7 13.54 2.67 13.45
N LEU A 8 14.22 1.52 13.57
CA LEU A 8 13.68 0.18 13.35
C LEU A 8 12.39 -0.08 14.14
N LEU A 9 12.36 0.24 15.43
CA LEU A 9 11.16 0.07 16.27
C LEU A 9 10.02 0.98 15.82
N GLN A 10 10.32 2.22 15.45
CA GLN A 10 9.33 3.15 14.92
C GLN A 10 8.78 2.68 13.57
N TYR A 11 9.62 2.11 12.73
CA TYR A 11 9.25 1.53 11.43
C TYR A 11 8.34 0.31 11.58
N ILE A 12 8.65 -0.60 12.52
CA ILE A 12 7.82 -1.76 12.82
C ILE A 12 6.47 -1.32 13.38
N ALA A 13 6.47 -0.47 14.42
CA ALA A 13 5.24 0.04 15.00
C ALA A 13 4.40 0.81 13.96
N TYR A 14 5.05 1.60 13.10
CA TYR A 14 4.42 2.28 11.98
C TYR A 14 3.78 1.31 10.99
N SER A 15 4.49 0.24 10.61
CA SER A 15 4.01 -0.74 9.64
C SER A 15 2.68 -1.38 10.08
N TYR A 16 2.50 -1.57 11.39
CA TYR A 16 1.32 -2.19 11.98
C TYR A 16 0.31 -1.21 12.61
N GLY A 17 0.40 0.09 12.30
CA GLY A 17 -0.68 1.05 12.56
C GLY A 17 -0.33 2.24 13.46
N ARG A 18 0.87 2.29 14.04
CA ARG A 18 1.27 3.44 14.86
C ARG A 18 1.56 4.66 13.99
N ARG A 19 1.12 5.83 14.44
CA ARG A 19 1.40 7.10 13.78
C ARG A 19 2.83 7.56 14.10
N LEU A 20 3.60 7.88 13.06
CA LEU A 20 4.91 8.56 13.18
C LEU A 20 4.76 10.07 13.49
N PRO A 21 5.76 10.68 14.14
CA PRO A 21 5.80 12.13 14.41
C PRO A 21 5.70 12.98 13.15
N ALA A 22 5.19 14.21 13.30
CA ALA A 22 4.99 15.14 12.18
C ALA A 22 6.29 15.50 11.44
N SER A 23 7.44 15.45 12.13
CA SER A 23 8.77 15.68 11.53
C SER A 23 9.17 14.65 10.46
N MET A 24 8.47 13.51 10.38
CA MET A 24 8.74 12.44 9.41
C MET A 24 7.68 12.35 8.31
N ARG A 25 6.86 13.39 8.12
CA ARG A 25 5.78 13.43 7.12
C ARG A 25 6.27 13.17 5.70
N ASP A 26 7.39 13.76 5.31
CA ASP A 26 7.95 13.58 3.96
C ASP A 26 8.37 12.13 3.70
N TRP A 27 8.93 11.48 4.73
CA TRP A 27 9.26 10.07 4.66
C TRP A 27 8.01 9.20 4.50
N VAL A 28 6.95 9.51 5.25
CA VAL A 28 5.65 8.80 5.13
C VAL A 28 5.03 9.01 3.75
N ALA A 29 5.08 10.24 3.22
CA ALA A 29 4.60 10.54 1.88
C ALA A 29 5.35 9.71 0.83
N HIS A 30 6.68 9.64 0.91
CA HIS A 30 7.47 8.81 0.00
C HIS A 30 7.25 7.30 0.20
N ASP A 31 7.05 6.85 1.43
CA ASP A 31 6.77 5.44 1.72
C ASP A 31 5.40 5.01 1.16
N LEU A 32 4.37 5.84 1.35
CA LEU A 32 3.00 5.52 0.97
C LEU A 32 2.71 5.86 -0.48
N ALA A 33 3.28 6.92 -1.06
CA ALA A 33 2.99 7.37 -2.43
C ALA A 33 4.15 7.16 -3.41
N GLY A 34 5.36 6.83 -2.93
CA GLY A 34 6.54 6.66 -3.77
C GLY A 34 6.65 5.29 -4.47
N PRO A 35 7.67 5.13 -5.34
CA PRO A 35 7.81 3.95 -6.17
C PRO A 35 7.98 2.70 -5.29
N GLY A 36 7.28 1.62 -5.67
CA GLY A 36 7.29 0.38 -4.91
C GLY A 36 6.47 0.39 -3.62
N ALA A 37 5.61 1.39 -3.36
CA ALA A 37 4.73 1.42 -2.19
C ALA A 37 3.86 0.16 -2.07
N VAL A 38 3.32 -0.33 -3.20
CA VAL A 38 2.56 -1.59 -3.25
C VAL A 38 3.41 -2.76 -2.79
N ARG A 39 4.64 -2.89 -3.31
CA ARG A 39 5.57 -3.97 -2.93
C ARG A 39 5.90 -3.93 -1.45
N ARG A 40 6.19 -2.74 -0.89
CA ARG A 40 6.46 -2.58 0.55
C ARG A 40 5.26 -2.99 1.40
N HIS A 41 4.06 -2.59 1.00
CA HIS A 41 2.83 -3.00 1.69
C HIS A 41 2.62 -4.53 1.63
N MET A 42 2.84 -5.16 0.48
CA MET A 42 2.74 -6.62 0.33
C MET A 42 3.70 -7.35 1.26
N ILE A 43 4.97 -6.94 1.28
CA ILE A 43 5.98 -7.54 2.16
C ILE A 43 5.56 -7.38 3.63
N ARG A 44 5.10 -6.20 4.05
CA ARG A 44 4.65 -5.96 5.43
C ARG A 44 3.46 -6.82 5.82
N MET A 45 2.49 -7.00 4.93
CA MET A 45 1.27 -7.76 5.21
C MET A 45 1.47 -9.29 5.10
N ALA A 46 2.50 -9.75 4.38
CA ALA A 46 2.87 -11.15 4.32
C ALA A 46 3.51 -11.68 5.62
N ILE A 47 4.12 -10.79 6.43
CA ILE A 47 4.87 -11.17 7.63
C ILE A 47 3.97 -11.74 8.75
N PRO A 48 2.87 -11.09 9.19
CA PRO A 48 2.07 -11.60 10.30
C PRO A 48 1.46 -13.00 10.05
N PRO A 49 0.85 -13.30 8.88
CA PRO A 49 0.37 -14.64 8.58
C PRO A 49 1.48 -15.69 8.64
N LEU A 50 2.69 -15.36 8.17
CA LEU A 50 3.83 -16.27 8.24
C LEU A 50 4.22 -16.60 9.69
N PHE A 51 4.24 -15.60 10.58
CA PHE A 51 4.53 -15.80 12.00
C PHE A 51 3.44 -16.61 12.71
N ILE A 52 2.18 -16.46 12.32
CA ILE A 52 1.06 -17.22 12.90
C ILE A 52 1.07 -18.67 12.39
N LEU A 53 1.33 -18.87 11.10
CA LEU A 53 1.26 -20.19 10.46
C LEU A 53 2.56 -21.00 10.65
N GLY A 54 3.70 -20.34 10.80
CA GLY A 54 5.02 -20.97 10.94
C GLY A 54 5.11 -22.03 12.04
N PRO A 55 4.60 -21.79 13.27
CA PRO A 55 4.64 -22.78 14.34
C PRO A 55 3.93 -24.10 14.01
N PHE A 56 2.89 -24.10 13.16
CA PHE A 56 2.19 -25.33 12.77
C PHE A 56 3.08 -26.30 11.99
N TRP A 57 4.13 -25.80 11.34
CA TRP A 57 5.10 -26.63 10.62
C TRP A 57 6.06 -27.38 11.56
N LEU A 58 6.12 -27.02 12.84
CA LEU A 58 6.89 -27.75 13.85
C LEU A 58 6.18 -29.03 14.32
N LEU A 59 4.89 -29.17 14.02
CA LEU A 59 4.11 -30.36 14.36
C LEU A 59 4.42 -31.49 13.37
N PRO A 60 4.54 -32.74 13.86
CA PRO A 60 4.79 -33.89 13.01
C PRO A 60 3.55 -34.18 12.15
N ALA A 61 3.58 -33.74 10.90
CA ALA A 61 2.57 -34.04 9.88
C ALA A 61 3.24 -34.22 8.52
N SER A 62 2.50 -34.78 7.56
CA SER A 62 2.98 -34.85 6.18
C SER A 62 3.00 -33.46 5.55
N LEU A 63 3.90 -33.25 4.59
CA LEU A 63 3.97 -32.00 3.83
C LEU A 63 2.63 -31.62 3.20
N TYR A 64 1.86 -32.62 2.77
CA TYR A 64 0.53 -32.42 2.20
C TYR A 64 -0.42 -31.76 3.21
N VAL A 65 -0.48 -32.29 4.43
CA VAL A 65 -1.32 -31.73 5.52
C VAL A 65 -0.88 -30.32 5.88
N HIS A 66 0.43 -30.05 5.97
CA HIS A 66 0.92 -28.69 6.23
C HIS A 66 0.48 -27.70 5.15
N LEU A 67 0.52 -28.10 3.88
CA LEU A 67 0.09 -27.24 2.76
C LEU A 67 -1.42 -26.97 2.80
N GLU A 68 -2.24 -28.00 3.02
CA GLU A 68 -3.71 -27.85 3.11
C GLU A 68 -4.13 -26.91 4.24
N MET A 69 -3.44 -26.97 5.38
CA MET A 69 -3.76 -26.12 6.53
C MET A 69 -3.29 -24.67 6.38
N THR A 70 -2.15 -24.45 5.70
CA THR A 70 -1.49 -23.13 5.69
C THR A 70 -1.66 -22.35 4.39
N VAL A 71 -1.63 -23.01 3.23
CA VAL A 71 -1.68 -22.33 1.92
C VAL A 71 -3.00 -21.59 1.70
N PRO A 72 -4.19 -22.13 2.00
CA PRO A 72 -5.44 -21.41 1.78
C PRO A 72 -5.52 -20.13 2.60
N ILE A 73 -5.16 -20.20 3.88
CA ILE A 73 -5.19 -19.03 4.80
C ILE A 73 -4.17 -17.99 4.36
N TYR A 74 -2.94 -18.41 4.04
CA TYR A 74 -1.89 -17.50 3.61
C TYR A 74 -2.25 -16.82 2.28
N THR A 75 -2.75 -17.59 1.30
CA THR A 75 -3.20 -17.07 0.01
C THR A 75 -4.32 -16.07 0.20
N TRP A 76 -5.31 -16.38 1.04
CA TRP A 76 -6.41 -15.48 1.35
C TRP A 76 -5.91 -14.16 1.96
N ALA A 77 -4.96 -14.23 2.91
CA ALA A 77 -4.37 -13.04 3.51
C ALA A 77 -3.66 -12.15 2.47
N ILE A 78 -2.93 -12.74 1.51
CA ILE A 78 -2.29 -11.99 0.43
C ILE A 78 -3.33 -11.35 -0.50
N LEU A 79 -4.38 -12.08 -0.87
CA LEU A 79 -5.46 -11.54 -1.71
C LEU A 79 -6.13 -10.34 -1.03
N MET A 80 -6.42 -10.45 0.28
CA MET A 80 -6.96 -9.34 1.06
C MET A 80 -5.99 -8.17 1.15
N ALA A 81 -4.70 -8.43 1.34
CA ALA A 81 -3.68 -7.37 1.35
C ALA A 81 -3.65 -6.61 0.01
N ILE A 82 -3.73 -7.31 -1.13
CA ILE A 82 -3.79 -6.68 -2.45
C ILE A 82 -5.05 -5.83 -2.59
N ALA A 83 -6.21 -6.38 -2.22
CA ALA A 83 -7.50 -5.70 -2.35
C ALA A 83 -7.58 -4.44 -1.47
N LEU A 84 -7.12 -4.52 -0.22
CA LEU A 84 -7.20 -3.41 0.74
C LEU A 84 -6.05 -2.41 0.61
N ASN A 85 -4.99 -2.71 -0.14
CA ASN A 85 -3.79 -1.87 -0.25
C ASN A 85 -4.10 -0.40 -0.55
N LYS A 86 -5.01 -0.12 -1.50
CA LYS A 86 -5.35 1.27 -1.87
C LYS A 86 -6.05 2.00 -0.72
N VAL A 87 -7.08 1.38 -0.14
CA VAL A 87 -7.88 1.93 0.97
C VAL A 87 -6.97 2.18 2.19
N TRP A 88 -6.14 1.20 2.53
CA TRP A 88 -5.21 1.31 3.64
C TRP A 88 -4.21 2.45 3.45
N ARG A 89 -3.58 2.57 2.27
CA ARG A 89 -2.63 3.66 1.99
C ARG A 89 -3.28 5.05 2.07
N ARG A 90 -4.50 5.21 1.53
CA ARG A 90 -5.29 6.44 1.63
C ARG A 90 -5.59 6.79 3.10
N HIS A 91 -6.08 5.82 3.86
CA HIS A 91 -6.33 5.98 5.29
C HIS A 91 -5.06 6.40 6.06
N ARG A 92 -3.92 5.77 5.77
CA ARG A 92 -2.65 6.13 6.40
C ARG A 92 -2.19 7.55 6.04
N LEU A 93 -2.34 7.99 4.79
CA LEU A 93 -2.06 9.39 4.42
C LEU A 93 -2.94 10.36 5.22
N ALA A 94 -4.25 10.08 5.29
CA ALA A 94 -5.21 10.87 6.06
C ALA A 94 -4.84 10.93 7.56
N GLN A 95 -4.45 9.81 8.17
CA GLN A 95 -3.97 9.77 9.56
C GLN A 95 -2.77 10.69 9.81
N HIS A 96 -1.95 10.94 8.79
CA HIS A 96 -0.78 11.82 8.86
C HIS A 96 -1.07 13.28 8.47
N GLY A 97 -2.31 13.58 8.05
CA GLY A 97 -2.73 14.88 7.53
C GLY A 97 -2.19 15.18 6.14
N LEU A 98 -1.93 14.14 5.34
CA LEU A 98 -1.48 14.22 3.95
C LEU A 98 -2.68 14.00 3.01
N ASP A 99 -2.61 14.55 1.80
CA ASP A 99 -3.65 14.36 0.77
C ASP A 99 -3.76 12.86 0.40
N PRO A 100 -4.93 12.22 0.60
CA PRO A 100 -5.15 10.81 0.22
C PRO A 100 -4.93 10.53 -1.27
N ASN A 101 -5.09 11.53 -2.13
CA ASN A 101 -4.91 11.40 -3.58
C ASN A 101 -3.45 11.28 -4.02
N LEU A 102 -2.49 11.44 -3.09
CA LEU A 102 -1.08 11.16 -3.33
C LEU A 102 -0.85 9.71 -3.76
N VAL A 103 -1.71 8.77 -3.33
CA VAL A 103 -1.66 7.36 -3.75
C VAL A 103 -1.70 7.19 -5.27
N ASP A 104 -2.43 8.07 -5.96
CA ASP A 104 -2.69 7.99 -7.38
C ASP A 104 -1.67 8.80 -8.22
N VAL A 105 -0.76 9.57 -7.59
CA VAL A 105 0.20 10.44 -8.30
C VAL A 105 1.11 9.64 -9.23
N LEU A 106 1.70 8.53 -8.77
CA LEU A 106 2.56 7.72 -9.63
C LEU A 106 1.79 7.05 -10.77
N LYS A 107 0.54 6.63 -10.52
CA LYS A 107 -0.31 6.08 -11.58
C LYS A 107 -0.60 7.16 -12.62
N ARG A 108 -0.95 8.38 -12.18
CA ARG A 108 -1.17 9.54 -13.06
C ARG A 108 0.07 9.90 -13.86
N GLN A 109 1.26 9.90 -13.27
CA GLN A 109 2.52 10.15 -13.98
C GLN A 109 2.79 9.07 -15.03
N LYS A 110 2.58 7.79 -14.68
CA LYS A 110 2.75 6.68 -15.62
C LYS A 110 1.75 6.76 -16.78
N ASP A 111 0.50 7.08 -16.49
CA ASP A 111 -0.59 7.13 -17.47
C ASP A 111 -0.64 8.50 -18.21
N ALA A 112 0.24 9.45 -17.88
CA ALA A 112 0.28 10.79 -18.49
C ALA A 112 0.42 10.73 -20.01
N HIS A 113 1.28 9.84 -20.53
CA HIS A 113 1.43 9.63 -21.97
C HIS A 113 0.12 9.20 -22.66
N ILE A 114 -0.71 8.38 -21.99
CA ILE A 114 -2.02 7.96 -22.51
C ILE A 114 -2.97 9.16 -22.54
N HIS A 115 -2.95 9.99 -21.51
CA HIS A 115 -3.77 11.21 -21.44
C HIS A 115 -3.36 12.24 -22.51
N GLU A 116 -2.07 12.41 -22.75
CA GLU A 116 -1.54 13.28 -23.80
C GLU A 116 -1.91 12.79 -25.20
N ASP A 117 -1.76 11.48 -25.47
CA ASP A 117 -2.15 10.88 -26.75
C ASP A 117 -3.66 10.98 -26.99
N TYR A 118 -4.46 10.79 -25.95
CA TYR A 118 -5.91 10.99 -26.02
C TYR A 118 -6.26 12.43 -26.35
N ALA A 119 -5.64 13.40 -25.65
CA ALA A 119 -5.87 14.83 -25.88
C ALA A 119 -5.47 15.27 -27.28
N ARG A 120 -4.41 14.68 -27.85
CA ARG A 120 -3.98 14.93 -29.24
C ARG A 120 -5.02 14.44 -30.26
N ARG A 121 -5.66 13.29 -30.01
CA ARG A 121 -6.61 12.67 -30.95
C ARG A 121 -8.03 13.23 -30.83
N TYR A 122 -8.47 13.55 -29.62
CA TYR A 122 -9.88 13.87 -29.34
C TYR A 122 -10.08 15.26 -28.72
N GLY A 123 -9.01 16.01 -28.47
CA GLY A 123 -9.05 17.31 -27.80
C GLY A 123 -8.92 17.22 -26.27
N PRO A 124 -8.68 18.37 -25.61
CA PRO A 124 -8.51 18.42 -24.16
C PRO A 124 -9.80 18.05 -23.42
N ARG A 125 -9.66 17.40 -22.27
CA ARG A 125 -10.80 17.04 -21.41
C ARG A 125 -11.43 18.32 -20.84
N PRO A 126 -12.75 18.49 -20.87
CA PRO A 126 -13.40 19.67 -20.30
C PRO A 126 -13.19 19.78 -18.79
N GLU A 127 -13.19 21.01 -18.28
CA GLU A 127 -12.97 21.34 -16.86
C GLU A 127 -14.00 20.64 -15.94
N GLU A 128 -15.25 20.51 -16.38
CA GLU A 128 -16.27 19.80 -15.61
C GLU A 128 -15.96 18.31 -15.41
N ALA A 129 -15.07 17.69 -16.19
CA ALA A 129 -14.71 16.29 -16.03
C ALA A 129 -13.64 16.05 -14.95
N ARG A 130 -13.14 17.10 -14.29
CA ARG A 130 -12.10 16.97 -13.24
C ARG A 130 -12.51 16.07 -12.07
N TRP A 131 -13.80 16.01 -11.73
CA TRP A 131 -14.27 15.09 -10.67
C TRP A 131 -14.07 13.62 -11.02
N GLN A 132 -14.04 13.26 -12.31
CA GLN A 132 -13.78 11.89 -12.79
C GLN A 132 -12.30 11.50 -12.68
N ALA A 133 -11.40 12.47 -12.49
CA ALA A 133 -9.98 12.18 -12.34
C ALA A 133 -9.66 11.50 -11.00
N ASN A 134 -10.57 11.57 -10.02
CA ASN A 134 -10.45 10.77 -8.80
C ASN A 134 -10.89 9.33 -9.09
N SER A 135 -9.92 8.42 -9.09
CA SER A 135 -10.13 7.01 -9.40
C SER A 135 -10.87 6.21 -8.31
N SER A 136 -11.35 6.85 -7.23
CA SER A 136 -12.23 6.22 -6.25
C SER A 136 -13.04 7.29 -5.49
N PRO A 137 -14.38 7.17 -5.44
CA PRO A 137 -15.28 8.14 -4.82
C PRO A 137 -15.28 8.12 -3.29
N PHE A 138 -14.40 7.33 -2.66
CA PHE A 138 -14.28 7.13 -1.22
C PHE A 138 -12.87 7.46 -0.71
#